data_AF-A0A1H7JS34-F1
#
_entry.id   AF-A0A1H7JS34-F1
#
_cell.length_a   1.000
_cell.length_b   1.000
_cell.length_c   1.000
_cell.angle_alpha   90.00
_cell.angle_beta   90.00
_cell.angle_gamma   90.00
#
_symmetry.space_group_name_H-M   'P 1'
#
loop_
_entity.id
_entity.type
_entity.pdbx_description
1 polymer ?
#
loop_
_entity_poly.entity_id
_entity_poly.type
_entity_poly.pdbx_seq_one_letter_code
_entity_poly.pdbx_strand_id
1 'polypeptide(L)'
;MSQRVTSEVKTRDGIKFKSGVEKMGLSGSEFSTYLYLMQNIQSDNLSEVSYTEIADHLGINRRTAINAIQALTDKGLIKKYIGDEANGGRATNVYELYRP
;
A
#
# COMPACT_ATOMS: atom_id res chain seq x y z
N MET A 1 5.15 -47.54 -9.06
CA MET A 1 5.39 -46.37 -9.92
C MET A 1 4.70 -45.18 -9.28
N SER A 2 5.45 -44.25 -8.69
CA SER A 2 4.91 -43.14 -7.90
C SER A 2 5.20 -41.84 -8.64
N GLN A 3 4.15 -41.18 -9.14
CA GLN A 3 4.26 -39.87 -9.80
C GLN A 3 4.35 -38.79 -8.71
N ARG A 4 5.54 -38.19 -8.58
CA ARG A 4 5.75 -36.98 -7.77
C ARG A 4 5.27 -35.78 -8.59
N VAL A 5 4.14 -35.19 -8.20
CA VAL A 5 3.70 -33.89 -8.69
C VAL A 5 4.65 -32.83 -8.09
N THR A 6 5.64 -32.41 -8.87
CA THR A 6 6.44 -31.22 -8.57
C THR A 6 5.59 -29.98 -8.81
N SER A 7 5.07 -29.41 -7.73
CA SER A 7 4.46 -28.08 -7.73
C SER A 7 5.52 -27.02 -8.00
N GLU A 8 5.68 -26.62 -9.26
CA GLU A 8 6.34 -25.37 -9.63
C GLU A 8 5.47 -24.21 -9.14
N VAL A 9 5.79 -23.70 -7.96
CA VAL A 9 5.29 -22.40 -7.50
C VAL A 9 5.98 -21.35 -8.37
N LYS A 10 5.29 -20.90 -9.42
CA LYS A 10 5.68 -19.71 -10.18
C LYS A 10 5.51 -18.49 -9.27
N THR A 11 6.53 -18.20 -8.49
CA THR A 11 6.68 -16.93 -7.77
C THR A 11 6.71 -15.82 -8.82
N ARG A 12 5.57 -15.11 -8.96
CA ARG A 12 5.51 -13.81 -9.64
C ARG A 12 6.59 -12.92 -9.06
N ASP A 13 7.29 -12.21 -9.94
CA ASP A 13 8.46 -11.36 -9.68
C ASP A 13 8.53 -10.85 -8.25
N GLY A 14 9.50 -11.39 -7.50
CA GLY A 14 9.78 -10.97 -6.14
C GLY A 14 10.10 -9.49 -6.13
N ILE A 15 9.17 -8.69 -5.60
CA ILE A 15 9.35 -7.26 -5.35
C ILE A 15 10.62 -7.14 -4.49
N LYS A 16 11.71 -6.63 -5.08
CA LYS A 16 12.94 -6.36 -4.33
C LYS A 16 12.67 -5.16 -3.43
N PHE A 17 12.39 -5.42 -2.16
CA PHE A 17 12.13 -4.39 -1.17
C PHE A 17 13.39 -3.57 -0.90
N LYS A 18 13.25 -2.25 -0.74
CA LYS A 18 14.33 -1.43 -0.19
C LYS A 18 14.54 -1.84 1.27
N SER A 19 15.72 -2.41 1.54
CA SER A 19 16.24 -2.71 2.89
C SER A 19 15.89 -1.60 3.88
N GLY A 20 15.03 -1.86 4.87
CA GLY A 20 14.66 -0.92 5.92
C GLY A 20 13.19 -0.95 6.34
N VAL A 21 12.25 -1.03 5.38
CA VAL A 21 10.80 -0.98 5.66
C VAL A 21 10.34 -2.19 6.48
N GLU A 22 10.96 -3.34 6.26
CA GLU A 22 10.70 -4.60 6.97
C GLU A 22 11.00 -4.51 8.48
N LYS A 23 11.85 -3.57 8.88
CA LYS A 23 12.25 -3.34 10.28
C LYS A 23 11.32 -2.38 11.03
N MET A 24 10.30 -1.81 10.36
CA MET A 24 9.40 -0.81 10.94
C MET A 24 8.29 -1.39 11.83
N GLY A 25 8.29 -2.71 12.10
CA GLY A 25 7.28 -3.35 12.94
C GLY A 25 5.85 -3.21 12.39
N LEU A 26 5.73 -3.27 11.06
CA LEU A 26 4.44 -3.18 10.37
C LEU A 26 3.74 -4.54 10.34
N SER A 27 2.43 -4.55 10.53
CA SER A 27 1.63 -5.73 10.22
C SER A 27 1.68 -6.02 8.72
N GLY A 28 1.35 -7.26 8.31
CA GLY A 28 1.39 -7.64 6.89
C GLY A 28 0.54 -6.71 6.00
N SER A 29 -0.65 -6.32 6.48
CA SER A 29 -1.53 -5.38 5.78
C SER A 29 -1.01 -3.94 5.75
N GLU A 30 -0.36 -3.48 6.82
CA GLU A 30 0.28 -2.15 6.84
C GLU A 30 1.45 -2.10 5.86
N PHE A 31 2.29 -3.14 5.87
CA PHE A 31 3.45 -3.25 5.00
C PHE A 31 3.04 -3.28 3.53
N SER A 32 2.07 -4.13 3.16
CA SER A 32 1.57 -4.21 1.78
C SER A 32 0.91 -2.90 1.33
N THR A 33 0.16 -2.24 2.23
CA THR A 33 -0.45 -0.93 1.95
C THR A 33 0.60 0.14 1.71
N TYR A 34 1.61 0.22 2.58
CA TYR A 34 2.70 1.19 2.45
C TYR A 34 3.48 1.00 1.14
N LEU A 35 3.77 -0.25 0.77
CA LEU A 35 4.43 -0.55 -0.50
C LEU A 35 3.57 -0.20 -1.72
N TYR A 36 2.27 -0.48 -1.66
CA TYR A 36 1.35 -0.10 -2.73
C TYR A 36 1.32 1.42 -2.91
N LEU A 37 1.26 2.19 -1.81
CA LEU A 37 1.36 3.64 -1.85
C LEU A 37 2.69 4.09 -2.46
N MET A 38 3.83 3.47 -2.08
CA MET A 38 5.14 3.78 -2.66
C MET A 38 5.21 3.55 -4.17
N GLN A 39 4.54 2.52 -4.68
CA GLN A 39 4.50 2.20 -6.11
C GLN A 39 3.63 3.17 -6.90
N ASN A 40 2.63 3.78 -6.25
CA ASN A 40 1.70 4.74 -6.86
C ASN A 40 2.02 6.19 -6.48
N ILE A 41 3.29 6.49 -6.23
CA ILE A 41 3.74 7.88 -6.10
C ILE A 41 3.78 8.50 -7.49
N GLN A 42 3.04 9.59 -7.68
CA GLN A 42 2.98 10.31 -8.95
C GLN A 42 3.98 11.47 -8.96
N SER A 43 3.68 12.54 -8.22
CA SER A 43 4.50 13.75 -8.10
C SER A 43 4.71 14.12 -6.64
N ASP A 44 5.83 14.77 -6.32
CA ASP A 44 6.14 15.34 -4.99
C ASP A 44 6.03 14.39 -3.79
N ASN A 45 6.36 13.10 -3.98
CA ASN A 45 6.18 12.03 -2.98
C ASN A 45 4.73 11.81 -2.52
N LEU A 46 3.76 12.28 -3.31
CA LEU A 46 2.35 12.09 -3.08
C LEU A 46 1.82 10.88 -3.85
N SER A 47 0.95 10.13 -3.19
CA SER A 47 0.15 9.07 -3.77
C SER A 47 -1.32 9.42 -3.66
N GLU A 48 -2.00 9.50 -4.79
CA GLU A 48 -3.44 9.77 -4.88
C GLU A 48 -4.16 8.47 -5.20
N VAL A 49 -4.62 7.79 -4.16
CA VAL A 49 -5.36 6.53 -4.30
C VAL A 49 -6.52 6.47 -3.29
N SER A 50 -7.62 5.87 -3.69
CA SER A 50 -8.76 5.63 -2.82
C SER A 50 -8.58 4.36 -1.98
N TYR A 51 -9.31 4.28 -0.87
CA TYR A 51 -9.35 3.04 -0.07
C TYR A 51 -9.87 1.83 -0.84
N THR A 52 -10.73 2.06 -1.83
CA THR A 52 -11.29 0.99 -2.65
C THR A 52 -10.21 0.45 -3.58
N GLU A 53 -9.42 1.31 -4.22
CA GLU A 53 -8.30 0.88 -5.08
C GLU A 53 -7.24 0.10 -4.30
N ILE A 54 -6.90 0.55 -3.08
CA ILE A 54 -5.99 -0.19 -2.19
C ILE A 54 -6.56 -1.58 -1.88
N ALA A 55 -7.84 -1.64 -1.51
CA ALA A 55 -8.52 -2.88 -1.13
C ALA A 55 -8.56 -3.88 -2.29
N ASP A 56 -8.97 -3.42 -3.46
CA ASP A 56 -9.10 -4.24 -4.66
C ASP A 56 -7.73 -4.73 -5.13
N HIS A 57 -6.71 -3.88 -5.12
CA HIS A 57 -5.36 -4.25 -5.55
C HIS A 57 -4.71 -5.28 -4.62
N LEU A 58 -4.90 -5.13 -3.30
CA LEU A 58 -4.31 -6.02 -2.31
C LEU A 58 -5.17 -7.24 -1.98
N GLY A 59 -6.38 -7.34 -2.53
CA GLY A 59 -7.33 -8.42 -2.21
C GLY A 59 -7.78 -8.42 -0.74
N ILE A 60 -7.81 -7.24 -0.10
CA ILE A 60 -8.23 -7.07 1.28
C ILE A 60 -9.58 -6.34 1.33
N ASN A 61 -10.29 -6.45 2.45
CA ASN A 61 -11.51 -5.66 2.60
C ASN A 61 -11.18 -4.17 2.82
N ARG A 62 -12.10 -3.29 2.42
CA ARG A 62 -11.95 -1.83 2.54
C ARG A 62 -11.70 -1.36 3.98
N ARG A 63 -12.25 -2.04 4.99
CA ARG A 63 -12.03 -1.70 6.40
C ARG A 63 -10.59 -1.98 6.82
N THR A 64 -9.98 -3.05 6.35
CA THR A 64 -8.56 -3.37 6.55
C THR A 64 -7.67 -2.33 5.89
N ALA A 65 -7.99 -1.88 4.68
CA ALA A 65 -7.26 -0.80 4.02
C ALA A 65 -7.32 0.51 4.84
N ILE A 66 -8.51 0.89 5.32
CA ILE A 66 -8.68 2.07 6.18
C ILE A 66 -7.86 1.93 7.47
N ASN A 67 -7.93 0.79 8.15
CA ASN A 67 -7.18 0.54 9.38
C ASN A 67 -5.67 0.59 9.15
N ALA A 68 -5.19 0.02 8.04
CA ALA A 68 -3.78 0.05 7.67
C ALA A 68 -3.29 1.49 7.42
N ILE A 69 -4.06 2.30 6.68
CA ILE A 69 -3.75 3.72 6.47
C ILE A 69 -3.72 4.50 7.79
N GLN A 70 -4.70 4.27 8.67
CA GLN A 70 -4.72 4.91 9.98
C GLN A 70 -3.48 4.53 10.79
N ALA A 71 -3.15 3.24 10.87
CA ALA A 71 -1.97 2.77 11.60
C ALA A 71 -0.65 3.33 11.03
N LEU A 72 -0.53 3.43 9.70
CA LEU A 72 0.63 4.06 9.06
C LEU A 72 0.73 5.56 9.37
N THR A 73 -0.41 6.24 9.49
CA THR A 73 -0.48 7.65 9.87
C THR A 73 -0.09 7.85 11.33
N ASP A 74 -0.62 7.02 12.23
CA ASP A 74 -0.30 7.05 13.66
C ASP A 74 1.19 6.74 13.92
N LYS A 75 1.79 5.90 13.09
CA LYS A 75 3.24 5.60 13.10
C LYS A 75 4.10 6.69 12.46
N GLY A 76 3.49 7.74 11.90
CA GLY A 76 4.20 8.85 11.24
C GLY A 76 4.88 8.48 9.92
N LEU A 77 4.52 7.33 9.33
CA LEU A 77 5.10 6.86 8.06
C LEU A 77 4.43 7.48 6.84
N ILE A 78 3.18 7.92 7.00
CA ILE A 78 2.46 8.68 5.99
C ILE A 78 1.75 9.86 6.63
N LYS A 79 1.53 10.92 5.84
CA LYS A 79 0.57 11.97 6.16
C LYS A 79 -0.57 11.90 5.17
N LYS A 80 -1.80 11.96 5.68
CA LYS A 80 -3.01 11.94 4.87
C LYS A 80 -3.54 13.36 4.70
N TYR A 81 -3.85 13.71 3.46
CA TYR A 81 -4.58 14.90 3.08
C TYR A 81 -5.88 14.53 2.35
N ILE A 82 -6.80 15.48 2.31
CA ILE A 82 -7.99 15.41 1.48
C ILE A 82 -7.77 16.42 0.35
N GLY A 83 -7.62 15.94 -0.87
CA GLY A 83 -7.49 16.77 -2.05
C GLY A 83 -8.88 17.20 -2.53
N ASP A 84 -9.05 18.51 -2.74
CA ASP A 84 -10.22 19.04 -3.40
C ASP A 84 -9.99 19.03 -4.92
N GLU A 85 -10.89 18.40 -5.68
CA GLU A 85 -10.87 18.57 -7.13
C GLU A 85 -11.31 19.99 -7.48
N ALA A 86 -10.59 20.66 -8.39
CA ALA A 86 -10.83 22.05 -8.82
C ALA A 86 -12.26 22.33 -9.33
N ASN A 87 -13.04 21.28 -9.61
CA ASN A 87 -14.41 21.34 -10.11
C ASN A 87 -15.47 20.98 -9.05
N GLY A 88 -15.12 20.90 -7.76
CA GLY A 88 -16.05 20.49 -6.69
C GLY A 88 -16.45 19.01 -6.76
N GLY A 89 -15.65 18.20 -7.46
CA GLY A 89 -15.79 16.75 -7.54
C GLY A 89 -15.32 16.04 -6.27
N ARG A 90 -15.35 14.70 -6.28
CA ARG A 90 -15.13 13.88 -5.08
C ARG A 90 -13.76 14.19 -4.46
N ALA A 91 -13.77 14.46 -3.16
CA ALA A 91 -12.58 14.51 -2.33
C ALA A 91 -11.72 13.23 -2.51
N THR A 92 -10.51 13.40 -3.06
CA THR A 92 -9.57 12.29 -3.27
C THR A 92 -8.62 12.20 -2.07
N ASN A 93 -8.31 10.98 -1.61
CA ASN A 93 -7.32 10.85 -0.54
C ASN A 93 -5.93 10.99 -1.15
N VAL A 94 -5.13 11.86 -0.55
CA VAL A 94 -3.74 12.09 -0.96
C VAL A 94 -2.84 11.69 0.21
N TYR A 95 -1.79 10.93 -0.08
CA TYR A 95 -0.85 10.42 0.92
C TYR A 95 0.56 10.88 0.61
N GLU A 96 1.19 11.59 1.54
CA GLU A 96 2.62 11.89 1.50
C GLU A 96 3.36 10.83 2.29
N LEU A 97 4.32 10.16 1.66
CA LEU A 97 5.07 9.07 2.30
C LEU A 97 6.38 9.60 2.89
N TYR A 98 6.63 9.26 4.16
CA TYR A 98 7.93 9.48 4.78
C TYR A 98 8.98 8.56 4.13
N ARG A 99 10.06 9.13 3.62
CA ARG A 99 11.24 8.41 3.15
C ARG A 99 12.41 8.76 4.09
N PRO A 100 12.94 7.78 4.86
CA PRO A 100 14.17 7.99 5.63
C PRO A 100 15.39 8.18 4.72
#